data_AF-A0A7C4ACX0-F1
#
_entry.id   AF-A0A7C4ACX0-F1
#
_cell.length_a   1.000
_cell.length_b   1.000
_cell.length_c   1.000
_cell.angle_alpha   90.00
_cell.angle_beta   90.00
_cell.angle_gamma   90.00
#
_symmetry.space_group_name_H-M   'P 1'
#
loop_
_entity.id
_entity.type
_entity.pdbx_description
1 polymer ?
#
loop_
_entity_poly.entity_id
_entity_poly.type
_entity_poly.pdbx_seq_one_letter_code
_entity_poly.pdbx_strand_id
1 'polypeptide(L)'
;MLQINVSLGQSNSWENRSVYRVPFGKDRLEFVLWPSMRGTLLESKKEIPPLTAPATAIRQALASPVGSVPLRQLARPGDRVCLVFTDATRACPDALLVPALLEELYRAGVPDEHITLLCGTGLHRPSTRDEKVAKLGVSVVDRYRVMDHAAQDNAQLVYLGTTASGTP
;
A
#
# COMPACT_ATOMS: atom_id res chain seq x y z
N MET A 1 32.61 5.55 -11.05
CA MET A 1 32.89 6.63 -12.03
C MET A 1 31.92 6.43 -13.19
N LEU A 2 30.81 7.17 -13.23
CA LEU A 2 29.81 7.04 -14.30
C LEU A 2 30.24 7.91 -15.48
N GLN A 3 30.53 7.28 -16.62
CA GLN A 3 30.70 7.98 -17.89
C GLN A 3 29.32 8.31 -18.47
N ILE A 4 29.10 9.58 -18.79
CA ILE A 4 27.93 10.08 -19.52
C ILE A 4 28.39 10.30 -20.96
N ASN A 5 27.87 9.49 -21.89
CA ASN A 5 28.04 9.75 -23.32
C ASN A 5 26.92 10.68 -23.79
N VAL A 6 27.29 11.83 -24.35
CA VAL A 6 26.36 12.76 -25.01
C VAL A 6 26.72 12.76 -26.49
N SER A 7 25.85 12.23 -27.35
CA SER A 7 25.94 12.46 -28.79
C SER A 7 25.13 13.71 -29.15
N LEU A 8 25.76 14.62 -29.91
CA LEU A 8 25.11 15.81 -30.44
C LEU A 8 24.84 15.60 -31.93
N GLY A 9 23.56 15.52 -32.30
CA GLY A 9 23.12 15.59 -33.70
C GLY A 9 22.57 16.98 -34.00
N GLN A 10 23.12 17.65 -35.00
CA GLN A 10 22.55 18.87 -35.58
C GLN A 10 21.57 18.53 -36.70
N SER A 11 20.31 18.95 -36.59
CA SER A 11 19.44 19.30 -37.74
C SER A 11 18.11 19.92 -37.28
N ASN A 12 17.65 20.90 -38.07
CA ASN A 12 16.39 21.68 -38.06
C ASN A 12 15.36 21.37 -36.96
N SER A 13 15.22 22.29 -36.00
CA SER A 13 14.84 21.99 -34.60
C SER A 13 13.37 22.22 -34.19
N TRP A 14 12.40 21.94 -35.07
CA TRP A 14 10.98 21.95 -34.67
C TRP A 14 10.35 20.55 -34.56
N GLU A 15 10.83 19.57 -35.32
CA GLU A 15 10.19 18.24 -35.43
C GLU A 15 10.63 17.23 -34.37
N ASN A 16 11.64 17.54 -33.56
CA ASN A 16 12.21 16.60 -32.59
C ASN A 16 12.24 17.16 -31.16
N ARG A 17 11.09 17.60 -30.66
CA ARG A 17 10.96 17.98 -29.23
C ARG A 17 10.46 16.79 -28.43
N SER A 18 11.21 16.41 -27.40
CA SER A 18 10.75 15.43 -26.41
C SER A 18 9.48 15.96 -25.73
N VAL A 19 8.40 15.20 -25.83
CA VAL A 19 7.17 15.45 -25.06
C VAL A 19 7.35 14.90 -23.66
N TYR A 20 7.17 15.75 -22.66
CA TYR A 20 7.19 15.37 -21.25
C TYR A 20 5.78 14.98 -20.81
N ARG A 21 5.67 13.87 -20.07
CA ARG A 21 4.42 13.35 -19.54
C ARG A 21 4.51 13.23 -18.03
N VAL A 22 3.60 13.88 -17.30
CA VAL A 22 3.61 13.91 -15.83
C VAL A 22 2.24 13.49 -15.29
N PRO A 23 2.14 12.61 -14.28
CA PRO A 23 0.87 12.29 -13.64
C PRO A 23 0.16 13.57 -13.12
N PHE A 24 -1.12 13.73 -13.43
CA PHE A 24 -1.92 14.85 -12.97
C PHE A 24 -3.38 14.45 -12.76
N GLY A 25 -3.81 14.42 -11.51
CA GLY A 25 -5.13 13.92 -11.14
C GLY A 25 -5.30 12.45 -11.56
N LYS A 26 -6.30 12.19 -12.40
CA LYS A 26 -6.60 10.85 -12.95
C LYS A 26 -5.98 10.62 -14.33
N ASP A 27 -5.25 11.58 -14.87
CA ASP A 27 -4.69 11.57 -16.22
C ASP A 27 -3.21 11.99 -16.20
N ARG A 28 -2.70 12.46 -17.34
CA ARG A 28 -1.36 13.02 -17.49
C ARG A 28 -1.42 14.40 -18.14
N LEU A 29 -0.55 15.28 -17.67
CA LEU A 29 -0.21 16.50 -18.39
C LEU A 29 0.90 16.18 -19.40
N GLU A 30 0.68 16.61 -20.63
CA GLU A 30 1.66 16.53 -21.70
C GLU A 30 2.13 17.93 -22.07
N PHE A 31 3.44 18.14 -22.17
CA PHE A 31 3.99 19.42 -22.58
C PHE A 31 5.34 19.28 -23.27
N VAL A 32 5.70 20.30 -24.04
CA VAL A 32 7.04 20.44 -24.63
C VAL A 32 7.74 21.64 -23.99
N LEU A 33 9.06 21.54 -23.83
CA LEU A 33 9.85 22.68 -23.42
C LEU A 33 10.04 23.66 -24.58
N TRP A 34 10.14 24.94 -24.25
CA TRP A 34 10.52 25.98 -25.20
C TRP A 34 11.99 25.81 -25.59
N PRO A 35 12.45 26.26 -26.78
CA PRO A 35 13.84 26.04 -27.22
C PRO A 35 14.89 26.62 -26.27
N SER A 36 14.56 27.69 -25.54
CA SER A 36 15.42 28.31 -24.54
C SER A 36 15.48 27.55 -23.22
N MET A 37 14.57 26.61 -22.98
CA MET A 37 14.48 25.84 -21.76
C MET A 37 15.26 24.53 -21.89
N ARG A 38 15.87 24.10 -20.78
CA ARG A 38 16.56 22.81 -20.66
C ARG A 38 15.90 22.03 -19.54
N GLY A 39 15.71 20.73 -19.74
CA GLY A 39 15.13 19.84 -18.72
C GLY A 39 15.81 18.48 -18.73
N THR A 40 16.03 17.93 -17.53
CA THR A 40 16.52 16.57 -17.33
C THR A 40 15.39 15.75 -16.73
N LEU A 41 14.98 14.67 -17.42
CA LEU A 41 14.02 13.73 -16.86
C LEU A 41 14.75 12.79 -15.89
N LEU A 42 14.29 12.75 -14.64
CA LEU A 42 14.72 11.77 -13.65
C LEU A 42 13.57 10.81 -13.40
N GLU A 43 13.78 9.54 -13.72
CA GLU A 43 12.78 8.48 -13.56
C GLU A 43 13.36 7.29 -12.79
N SER A 44 12.48 6.46 -12.25
CA SER A 44 12.89 5.23 -11.58
C SER A 44 13.64 4.33 -12.58
N LYS A 45 14.85 3.90 -12.22
CA LYS A 45 15.71 3.08 -13.09
C LYS A 45 15.12 1.74 -13.51
N LYS A 46 14.10 1.25 -12.81
CA LYS A 46 13.56 -0.10 -13.00
C LYS A 46 12.05 -0.04 -13.09
N GLU A 47 11.54 -0.29 -14.30
CA GLU A 47 10.17 -0.76 -14.45
C GLU A 47 10.08 -2.17 -13.85
N ILE A 48 9.19 -2.34 -12.89
CA ILE A 48 8.87 -3.65 -12.32
C ILE A 48 7.57 -4.08 -12.98
N PRO A 49 7.58 -5.12 -13.85
CA PRO A 49 6.35 -5.60 -14.45
C PRO A 49 5.40 -6.08 -13.35
N PRO A 50 4.09 -5.82 -13.50
CA PRO A 50 3.11 -6.29 -12.52
C PRO A 50 3.12 -7.83 -12.47
N LEU A 51 2.82 -8.37 -11.29
CA LEU A 51 2.64 -9.81 -11.12
C LEU A 51 1.49 -10.31 -12.00
N THR A 52 1.72 -11.39 -12.74
CA THR A 52 0.71 -12.01 -13.61
C THR A 52 -0.39 -12.73 -12.81
N ALA A 53 -0.04 -13.25 -11.62
CA ALA A 53 -0.98 -13.93 -10.72
C ALA A 53 -0.81 -13.44 -9.27
N PRO A 54 -1.26 -12.22 -8.92
CA PRO A 54 -1.06 -11.63 -7.60
C PRO A 54 -1.59 -12.51 -6.46
N ALA A 55 -2.78 -13.10 -6.62
CA ALA A 55 -3.37 -13.97 -5.60
C ALA A 55 -2.52 -15.22 -5.29
N THR A 56 -1.90 -15.81 -6.32
CA THR A 56 -0.99 -16.95 -6.14
C THR A 56 0.29 -16.52 -5.44
N ALA A 57 0.86 -15.38 -5.82
CA ALA A 57 2.06 -14.84 -5.18
C ALA A 57 1.82 -14.54 -3.68
N ILE A 58 0.65 -13.98 -3.34
CA ILE A 58 0.25 -13.73 -1.94
C ILE A 58 0.16 -15.03 -1.16
N ARG A 59 -0.53 -16.06 -1.68
CA ARG A 59 -0.63 -17.37 -1.02
C ARG A 59 0.74 -18.03 -0.82
N GLN A 60 1.63 -17.92 -1.80
CA GLN A 60 2.99 -18.44 -1.70
C GLN A 60 3.79 -17.72 -0.60
N ALA A 61 3.69 -16.40 -0.53
CA ALA A 61 4.34 -15.61 0.52
C ALA A 61 3.83 -15.97 1.93
N LEU A 62 2.52 -16.18 2.08
CA LEU A 62 1.93 -16.60 3.36
C LEU A 62 2.30 -18.04 3.76
N ALA A 63 2.49 -18.92 2.79
CA ALA A 63 2.89 -20.31 3.03
C ALA A 63 4.38 -20.48 3.39
N SER A 64 5.23 -19.53 2.99
CA SER A 64 6.67 -19.53 3.26
C SER A 64 7.14 -18.15 3.75
N PRO A 65 6.76 -17.74 4.97
CA PRO A 65 7.12 -16.43 5.51
C PRO A 65 8.61 -16.36 5.86
N VAL A 66 9.15 -15.14 5.85
CA VAL A 66 10.55 -14.88 6.22
C VAL A 66 10.63 -14.67 7.73
N GLY A 67 11.44 -15.49 8.41
CA GLY A 67 11.76 -15.30 9.83
C GLY A 67 10.63 -15.68 10.81
N SER A 68 9.60 -16.39 10.36
CA SER A 68 8.52 -16.90 11.21
C SER A 68 7.98 -18.23 10.69
N VAL A 69 7.06 -18.86 11.44
CA VAL A 69 6.18 -19.91 10.91
C VAL A 69 4.98 -19.27 10.21
N PRO A 70 4.25 -20.00 9.33
CA PRO A 70 3.03 -19.51 8.68
C PRO A 70 2.00 -18.98 9.67
N LEU A 71 1.21 -17.98 9.27
CA LEU A 71 0.19 -17.37 10.13
C LEU A 71 -0.78 -18.40 10.72
N ARG A 72 -1.20 -19.39 9.91
CA ARG A 72 -2.06 -20.49 10.37
C ARG A 72 -1.48 -21.37 11.48
N GLN A 73 -0.16 -21.31 11.71
CA GLN A 73 0.53 -22.01 12.80
C GLN A 73 0.84 -21.09 13.99
N LEU A 74 0.84 -19.77 13.78
CA LEU A 74 1.02 -18.77 14.83
C LEU A 74 -0.28 -18.57 15.62
N ALA A 75 -1.41 -18.45 14.92
CA ALA A 75 -2.71 -18.22 15.53
C ALA A 75 -3.32 -19.53 16.05
N ARG A 76 -4.19 -19.40 17.07
CA ARG A 76 -4.93 -20.49 17.70
C ARG A 76 -6.42 -20.16 17.77
N PRO A 77 -7.32 -21.16 17.85
CA PRO A 77 -8.76 -20.92 17.86
C PRO A 77 -9.27 -19.96 18.93
N GLY A 78 -8.59 -19.89 20.08
CA GLY A 78 -8.95 -19.00 21.19
C GLY A 78 -8.41 -17.56 21.08
N ASP A 79 -7.59 -17.26 20.07
CA ASP A 79 -6.94 -15.95 19.96
C ASP A 79 -7.95 -14.87 19.55
N ARG A 80 -7.67 -13.64 20.00
CA ARG A 80 -8.31 -12.41 19.49
C ARG A 80 -7.30 -11.67 18.64
N VAL A 81 -7.65 -11.43 17.37
CA VAL A 81 -6.72 -10.94 16.36
C VAL A 81 -7.13 -9.54 15.94
N CYS A 82 -6.19 -8.60 16.01
CA CYS A 82 -6.29 -7.30 15.38
C CYS A 82 -5.48 -7.33 14.08
N LEU A 83 -6.15 -7.22 12.94
CA LEU A 83 -5.50 -7.12 11.63
C LEU A 83 -5.49 -5.65 11.20
N VAL A 84 -4.30 -5.05 11.16
CA VAL A 84 -4.13 -3.66 10.76
C VAL A 84 -3.99 -3.57 9.24
N PHE A 85 -4.78 -2.71 8.61
CA PHE A 85 -4.73 -2.43 7.17
C PHE A 85 -4.54 -0.93 6.91
N THR A 86 -4.18 -0.58 5.68
CA THR A 86 -3.88 0.82 5.32
C THR A 86 -5.13 1.62 4.96
N ASP A 87 -5.08 2.93 5.14
CA ASP A 87 -6.18 3.81 4.75
C ASP A 87 -6.27 4.07 3.23
N ALA A 88 -7.24 4.89 2.82
CA ALA A 88 -7.48 5.24 1.41
C ALA A 88 -6.34 6.05 0.77
N THR A 89 -5.44 6.63 1.57
CA THR A 89 -4.29 7.41 1.07
C THR A 89 -3.14 6.52 0.58
N ARG A 90 -3.23 5.21 0.84
CA ARG A 90 -2.23 4.22 0.44
C ARG A 90 -2.76 3.33 -0.68
N ALA A 91 -1.99 3.24 -1.76
CA ALA A 91 -2.22 2.33 -2.87
C ALA A 91 -1.83 0.87 -2.55
N CYS A 92 -2.07 0.42 -1.31
CA CYS A 92 -1.92 -0.97 -0.92
C CYS A 92 -3.11 -1.80 -1.45
N PRO A 93 -2.89 -2.94 -2.12
CA PRO A 93 -3.94 -3.79 -2.67
C PRO A 93 -4.63 -4.64 -1.58
N ASP A 94 -5.20 -3.97 -0.57
CA ASP A 94 -5.78 -4.61 0.61
C ASP A 94 -6.95 -5.55 0.27
N ALA A 95 -7.69 -5.27 -0.82
CA ALA A 95 -8.74 -6.15 -1.34
C ALA A 95 -8.24 -7.52 -1.79
N LEU A 96 -6.93 -7.68 -2.01
CA LEU A 96 -6.28 -8.97 -2.28
C LEU A 96 -5.59 -9.55 -1.05
N LEU A 97 -4.94 -8.68 -0.25
CA LEU A 97 -4.13 -9.10 0.89
C LEU A 97 -4.97 -9.51 2.10
N VAL A 98 -5.96 -8.69 2.47
CA VAL A 98 -6.77 -8.92 3.68
C VAL A 98 -7.58 -10.22 3.59
N PRO A 99 -8.27 -10.54 2.47
CA PRO A 99 -8.97 -11.83 2.36
C PRO A 99 -8.03 -13.04 2.48
N ALA A 100 -6.81 -12.96 1.95
CA ALA A 100 -5.84 -14.06 2.06
C ALA A 100 -5.34 -14.26 3.50
N LEU A 101 -5.15 -13.18 4.25
CA LEU A 101 -4.82 -13.24 5.68
C LEU A 101 -5.98 -13.79 6.51
N LEU A 102 -7.21 -13.36 6.22
CA LEU A 102 -8.41 -13.89 6.86
C LEU A 102 -8.60 -15.39 6.61
N GLU A 103 -8.27 -15.88 5.41
CA GLU A 103 -8.27 -17.31 5.11
C GLU A 103 -7.28 -18.10 5.97
N GLU A 104 -6.07 -17.57 6.20
CA GLU A 104 -5.10 -18.21 7.10
C GLU A 104 -5.57 -18.24 8.56
N LEU A 105 -6.25 -17.17 9.02
CA LEU A 105 -6.84 -17.12 10.37
C LEU A 105 -8.02 -18.09 10.52
N TYR A 106 -8.87 -18.19 9.51
CA TYR A 106 -9.93 -19.19 9.44
C TYR A 106 -9.36 -20.61 9.51
N ARG A 107 -8.28 -20.90 8.77
CA ARG A 107 -7.59 -22.20 8.81
C ARG A 107 -6.94 -22.49 10.18
N ALA A 108 -6.56 -21.47 10.93
CA ALA A 108 -6.12 -21.60 12.32
C ALA A 108 -7.28 -21.82 13.31
N GLY A 109 -8.53 -21.74 12.84
CA GLY A 109 -9.73 -21.89 13.66
C GLY A 109 -10.12 -20.62 14.43
N VAL A 110 -9.57 -19.45 14.09
CA VAL A 110 -9.98 -18.18 14.71
C VAL A 110 -11.37 -17.82 14.18
N PRO A 111 -12.38 -17.66 15.05
CA PRO A 111 -13.72 -17.30 14.62
C PRO A 111 -13.80 -15.82 14.24
N ASP A 112 -14.72 -15.46 13.34
CA ASP A 112 -14.79 -14.10 12.78
C ASP A 112 -15.02 -13.03 13.86
N GLU A 113 -15.82 -13.35 14.88
CA GLU A 113 -16.11 -12.47 16.02
C GLU A 113 -14.87 -12.13 16.87
N HIS A 114 -13.79 -12.90 16.73
CA HIS A 114 -12.51 -12.63 17.38
C HIS A 114 -11.57 -11.77 16.53
N ILE A 115 -11.96 -11.43 15.29
CA ILE A 115 -11.14 -10.66 14.36
C ILE A 115 -11.66 -9.23 14.29
N THR A 116 -10.79 -8.27 14.59
CA THR A 116 -11.03 -6.84 14.37
C THR A 116 -10.11 -6.35 13.26
N LEU A 117 -10.68 -5.68 12.25
CA LEU A 117 -9.94 -4.99 11.21
C LEU A 117 -9.76 -3.52 11.61
N LEU A 118 -8.51 -3.10 11.82
CA LEU A 118 -8.18 -1.74 12.24
C LEU A 118 -7.51 -0.98 11.09
N CYS A 119 -8.16 0.09 10.61
CA CYS A 119 -7.56 0.99 9.64
C CYS A 119 -6.50 1.86 10.33
N GLY A 120 -5.24 1.70 9.94
CA GLY A 120 -4.11 2.52 10.41
C GLY A 120 -4.09 3.89 9.76
N THR A 121 -4.99 4.79 10.19
CA THR A 121 -5.14 6.17 9.68
C THR A 121 -4.01 7.11 10.11
N GLY A 122 -3.28 6.79 11.19
CA GLY A 122 -2.36 7.74 11.81
C GLY A 122 -3.09 9.03 12.22
N LEU A 123 -2.63 10.18 11.71
CA LEU A 123 -3.28 11.48 11.95
C LEU A 123 -4.35 11.84 10.92
N HIS A 124 -4.66 10.97 9.96
CA HIS A 124 -5.68 11.25 8.96
C HIS A 124 -7.09 11.16 9.56
N ARG A 125 -8.06 11.77 8.85
CA ARG A 125 -9.46 11.64 9.22
C ARG A 125 -9.91 10.17 9.17
N PRO A 126 -10.98 9.80 9.91
CA PRO A 126 -11.63 8.50 9.75
C PRO A 126 -12.05 8.23 8.29
N SER A 127 -12.05 6.94 7.94
CA SER A 127 -12.43 6.47 6.61
C SER A 127 -13.96 6.46 6.49
N THR A 128 -14.47 6.90 5.35
CA THR A 128 -15.88 6.70 5.00
C THR A 128 -16.17 5.21 4.74
N ARG A 129 -17.44 4.82 4.76
CA ARG A 129 -17.82 3.43 4.41
C ARG A 129 -17.41 3.08 2.98
N ASP A 130 -17.60 3.99 2.02
CA ASP A 130 -17.26 3.76 0.62
C ASP A 130 -15.75 3.56 0.43
N GLU A 131 -14.92 4.29 1.16
CA GLU A 131 -13.47 4.09 1.18
C GLU A 131 -13.11 2.72 1.75
N LYS A 132 -13.75 2.28 2.84
CA LYS A 132 -13.55 0.94 3.41
C LYS A 132 -13.95 -0.16 2.41
N VAL A 133 -15.08 0.00 1.73
CA VAL A 133 -15.55 -0.93 0.70
C VAL A 133 -14.59 -0.96 -0.50
N ALA A 134 -14.10 0.19 -0.94
CA ALA A 134 -13.11 0.27 -2.01
C ALA A 134 -11.78 -0.41 -1.63
N LYS A 135 -11.38 -0.33 -0.34
CA LYS A 135 -10.14 -0.93 0.16
C LYS A 135 -10.24 -2.42 0.43
N LEU A 136 -11.36 -2.89 0.99
CA LEU A 136 -11.49 -4.26 1.51
C LEU A 136 -12.47 -5.13 0.72
N GLY A 137 -13.36 -4.53 -0.06
CA GLY A 137 -14.52 -5.18 -0.65
C GLY A 137 -15.71 -5.24 0.31
N VAL A 138 -16.91 -5.22 -0.26
CA VAL A 138 -18.17 -5.19 0.50
C VAL A 138 -18.34 -6.40 1.41
N SER A 139 -17.94 -7.60 0.96
CA SER A 139 -18.07 -8.84 1.72
C SER A 139 -17.25 -8.83 3.01
N VAL A 140 -16.09 -8.17 3.04
CA VAL A 140 -15.26 -8.05 4.23
C VAL A 140 -15.85 -7.01 5.18
N VAL A 141 -16.25 -5.85 4.65
CA VAL A 141 -16.81 -4.74 5.45
C VAL A 141 -18.11 -5.14 6.16
N ASP A 142 -18.96 -5.92 5.50
CA ASP A 142 -20.24 -6.33 6.08
C ASP A 142 -20.13 -7.54 7.03
N ARG A 143 -19.05 -8.32 6.94
CA ARG A 143 -18.84 -9.54 7.75
C ARG A 143 -18.03 -9.28 9.02
N TYR A 144 -17.00 -8.44 8.95
CA TYR A 144 -16.05 -8.24 10.05
C TYR A 144 -16.27 -6.91 10.77
N ARG A 145 -15.82 -6.83 12.03
CA ARG A 145 -15.74 -5.56 12.74
C ARG A 145 -14.61 -4.72 12.16
N VAL A 146 -14.96 -3.70 11.37
CA VAL A 146 -14.01 -2.74 10.79
C VAL A 146 -14.09 -1.39 11.51
N MET A 147 -12.96 -0.90 12.00
CA MET A 147 -12.86 0.38 12.69
C MET A 147 -11.64 1.18 12.23
N ASP A 148 -11.66 2.50 12.44
CA ASP A 148 -10.53 3.36 12.17
C ASP A 148 -9.81 3.71 13.47
N HIS A 149 -8.47 3.79 13.41
CA HIS A 149 -7.69 4.34 14.50
C HIS A 149 -8.04 5.83 14.72
N ALA A 150 -8.04 6.26 15.99
CA ALA A 150 -8.34 7.62 16.40
C ALA A 150 -7.18 8.19 17.24
N ALA A 151 -6.15 8.70 16.57
CA ALA A 151 -4.94 9.21 17.24
C ALA A 151 -5.18 10.42 18.18
N GLN A 152 -6.30 11.11 18.03
CA GLN A 152 -6.68 12.25 18.88
C GLN A 152 -7.62 11.87 20.02
N ASP A 153 -8.10 10.62 20.06
CA ASP A 153 -8.97 10.13 21.12
C ASP A 153 -8.13 9.36 22.16
N ASN A 154 -7.66 10.09 23.17
CA ASN A 154 -6.84 9.51 24.24
C ASN A 154 -7.52 8.37 25.00
N ALA A 155 -8.87 8.30 25.01
CA ALA A 155 -9.57 7.19 25.65
C ALA A 155 -9.40 5.86 24.91
N GLN A 156 -8.97 5.90 23.64
CA GLN A 156 -8.67 4.73 22.82
C GLN A 156 -7.17 4.44 22.70
N LEU A 157 -6.33 5.18 23.44
CA LEU A 157 -4.88 5.02 23.45
C LEU A 157 -4.42 4.49 24.79
N VAL A 158 -3.36 3.68 24.74
CA VAL A 158 -2.68 3.20 25.93
C VAL A 158 -1.18 3.47 25.77
N TYR A 159 -0.56 3.96 26.84
CA TYR A 159 0.89 4.17 26.87
C TYR A 159 1.61 2.81 26.94
N LEU A 160 2.52 2.57 26.00
CA LEU A 160 3.25 1.29 25.89
C LEU A 160 4.73 1.39 26.32
N GLY A 161 5.21 2.59 26.66
CA GLY A 161 6.60 2.84 27.04
C GLY A 161 7.22 3.94 26.20
N THR A 162 8.49 4.28 26.46
CA THR A 162 9.22 5.31 25.71
C THR A 162 10.14 4.65 24.68
N THR A 163 10.13 5.12 23.45
CA THR A 163 11.08 4.70 22.42
C THR A 163 12.51 5.14 22.76
N ALA A 164 13.52 4.54 22.11
CA ALA A 164 14.93 4.89 22.31
C ALA A 164 15.24 6.37 21.98
N SER A 165 14.43 7.03 21.16
CA SER A 165 14.55 8.46 20.84
C SER A 165 13.75 9.38 21.78
N GLY A 166 13.18 8.84 22.86
CA GLY A 166 12.45 9.61 23.87
C GLY A 166 10.99 9.92 23.54
N THR A 167 10.40 9.25 22.54
CA THR A 167 8.98 9.42 22.19
C THR A 167 8.10 8.51 23.05
N PRO A 168 7.03 9.01 23.71
CA PRO A 168 6.10 8.20 24.50
C PRO A 168 5.27 7.20 23.68
#